data_AF-A0A2G8SEP6-F1
#
_entry.id   AF-A0A2G8SEP6-F1
#
_cell.length_a   1.000
_cell.length_b   1.000
_cell.length_c   1.000
_cell.angle_alpha   90.00
_cell.angle_beta   90.00
_cell.angle_gamma   90.00
#
_symmetry.space_group_name_H-M   'P 1'
#
loop_
_entity.id
_entity.type
_entity.pdbx_description
1 polymer ?
#
loop_
_entity_poly.entity_id
_entity_poly.type
_entity_poly.pdbx_seq_one_letter_code
_entity_poly.pdbx_strand_id
1 'polypeptide(L)'
;MPAVRTPVKFKEFQLKPIGGVVYAHDRRHSAPVQVPTIMHPTRDGRENARFPSFEAILGPGQMHECWVTCQDSTGRDHRFLIAAQYSEGADVNLALKRVLPEVEWRGGLIVMRGGCHVFVVGMGGSVYRALAEQAVRKYLIETAPLVIQAVQGGDELVLPTEL
;
A
#
# COMPACT_ATOMS: atom_id res chain seq x y z
N MET A 1 -15.67 -3.11 5.67
CA MET A 1 -15.12 -2.50 4.44
C MET A 1 -14.84 -3.56 3.37
N PRO A 2 -15.06 -3.27 2.06
CA PRO A 2 -14.71 -4.18 0.98
C PRO A 2 -13.19 -4.33 0.87
N ALA A 3 -12.70 -5.56 0.79
CA ALA A 3 -11.27 -5.85 0.65
C ALA A 3 -10.82 -5.72 -0.82
N VAL A 4 -9.66 -5.09 -1.06
CA VAL A 4 -9.07 -4.99 -2.41
C VAL A 4 -8.54 -6.35 -2.87
N ARG A 5 -7.96 -7.13 -1.95
CA ARG A 5 -7.60 -8.53 -2.16
C ARG A 5 -8.80 -9.46 -2.03
N THR A 6 -8.92 -10.43 -2.94
CA THR A 6 -9.80 -11.59 -2.74
C THR A 6 -9.00 -12.75 -2.12
N PRO A 7 -9.54 -13.49 -1.14
CA PRO A 7 -8.89 -14.67 -0.60
C PRO A 7 -8.56 -15.68 -1.68
N VAL A 8 -7.33 -16.19 -1.62
CA VAL A 8 -6.81 -17.15 -2.57
C VAL A 8 -7.34 -18.55 -2.27
N LYS A 9 -7.89 -19.25 -3.28
CA LYS A 9 -8.40 -20.63 -3.16
C LYS A 9 -7.66 -21.58 -4.10
N PHE A 10 -6.42 -21.94 -3.76
CA PHE A 10 -5.70 -23.02 -4.44
C PHE A 10 -4.89 -23.89 -3.47
N LYS A 11 -4.76 -25.19 -3.79
CA LYS A 11 -4.10 -26.18 -2.92
C LYS A 11 -2.58 -26.09 -2.97
N GLU A 12 -2.01 -25.66 -4.09
CA GLU A 12 -0.57 -25.55 -4.30
C GLU A 12 -0.20 -24.09 -4.54
N PHE A 13 0.75 -23.59 -3.77
CA PHE A 13 1.20 -22.21 -3.85
C PHE A 13 2.72 -22.10 -3.84
N GLN A 14 3.21 -21.01 -4.43
CA GLN A 14 4.59 -20.56 -4.24
C GLN A 14 4.58 -19.28 -3.43
N LEU A 15 5.50 -19.18 -2.48
CA LEU A 15 5.77 -17.94 -1.78
C LEU A 15 6.97 -17.26 -2.45
N LYS A 16 6.78 -16.04 -2.96
CA LYS A 16 7.88 -15.23 -3.50
C LYS A 16 7.93 -13.85 -2.85
N PRO A 17 9.11 -13.36 -2.46
CA PRO A 17 9.27 -11.98 -2.06
C PRO A 17 9.11 -11.04 -3.26
N ILE A 18 8.26 -10.02 -3.13
CA ILE A 18 8.11 -8.97 -4.14
C ILE A 18 8.51 -7.63 -3.54
N GLY A 19 9.39 -6.91 -4.24
CA GLY A 19 9.91 -5.63 -3.78
C GLY A 19 8.83 -4.54 -3.71
N GLY A 20 8.73 -3.89 -2.56
CA GLY A 20 7.93 -2.69 -2.31
C GLY A 20 8.72 -1.63 -1.56
N VAL A 21 8.05 -0.57 -1.11
CA VAL A 21 8.60 0.45 -0.22
C VAL A 21 7.73 0.55 1.01
N VAL A 22 8.34 0.51 2.19
CA VAL A 22 7.66 0.65 3.47
C VAL A 22 7.98 2.00 4.10
N TYR A 23 6.96 2.63 4.66
CA TYR A 23 7.01 3.81 5.52
C TYR A 23 6.58 3.34 6.91
N ALA A 24 7.52 2.75 7.65
CA ALA A 24 7.24 2.22 8.98
C ALA A 24 7.14 3.37 10.00
N HIS A 25 6.19 3.26 10.93
CA HIS A 25 5.90 4.34 11.90
C HIS A 25 7.05 4.58 12.89
N ASP A 26 7.86 3.56 13.15
CA ASP A 26 9.04 3.56 14.01
C ASP A 26 10.32 4.06 13.30
N ARG A 27 10.22 4.49 12.03
CA ARG A 27 11.36 4.94 11.21
C ARG A 27 11.21 6.37 10.73
N ARG A 28 12.36 7.03 10.55
CA ARG A 28 12.45 8.40 10.01
C ARG A 28 12.45 8.46 8.48
N HIS A 29 12.61 7.32 7.81
CA HIS A 29 12.80 7.21 6.37
C HIS A 29 12.02 6.01 5.84
N SER A 30 11.58 6.12 4.59
CA SER A 30 11.11 4.95 3.84
C SER A 30 12.26 3.99 3.58
N ALA A 31 11.94 2.71 3.43
CA ALA A 31 12.91 1.67 3.14
C ALA A 31 12.38 0.72 2.05
N PRO A 32 13.25 0.18 1.19
CA PRO A 32 12.88 -0.95 0.35
C PRO A 32 12.54 -2.15 1.24
N VAL A 33 11.53 -2.92 0.85
CA VAL A 33 11.11 -4.12 1.57
C VAL A 33 10.78 -5.25 0.60
N GLN A 34 10.89 -6.49 1.07
CA GLN A 34 10.47 -7.68 0.33
C GLN A 34 9.18 -8.21 0.96
N VAL A 35 8.04 -8.00 0.29
CA VAL A 35 6.74 -8.43 0.78
C VAL A 35 6.52 -9.90 0.41
N PRO A 36 6.36 -10.82 1.38
CA PRO A 36 6.04 -12.22 1.08
C PRO A 36 4.72 -12.28 0.32
N THR A 37 4.75 -12.84 -0.89
CA THR A 37 3.58 -12.86 -1.78
C THR A 37 3.29 -14.28 -2.22
N ILE A 38 2.07 -14.73 -1.92
CA ILE A 38 1.56 -16.02 -2.38
C ILE A 38 1.17 -15.88 -3.85
N MET A 39 1.58 -16.84 -4.66
CA MET A 39 1.26 -16.90 -6.08
C MET A 39 0.94 -18.33 -6.55
N HIS A 40 0.10 -18.45 -7.58
CA HIS A 40 -0.15 -19.73 -8.23
C HIS A 40 1.13 -20.17 -8.99
N PRO A 41 1.58 -21.43 -8.90
CA PRO A 41 2.85 -21.86 -9.48
C PRO A 41 2.92 -21.69 -11.02
N THR A 42 1.78 -21.85 -11.72
CA THR A 42 1.74 -21.89 -13.19
C THR A 42 0.72 -20.94 -13.85
N ARG A 43 -0.11 -20.23 -13.08
CA ARG A 43 -1.26 -19.46 -13.60
C ARG A 43 -1.34 -18.10 -12.93
N ASP A 44 -0.30 -17.30 -13.06
CA ASP A 44 -0.28 -15.95 -12.50
C ASP A 44 -1.03 -14.99 -13.46
N GLY A 45 -2.08 -14.36 -12.97
CA GLY A 45 -2.96 -13.52 -13.79
C GLY A 45 -4.11 -12.91 -13.01
N ARG A 46 -4.96 -12.11 -13.66
CA ARG A 46 -6.12 -11.45 -13.01
C ARG A 46 -7.09 -12.42 -12.34
N GLU A 47 -7.25 -13.62 -12.88
CA GLU A 47 -8.13 -14.66 -12.34
C GLU A 47 -7.52 -15.40 -11.13
N ASN A 48 -6.21 -15.30 -10.93
CA ASN A 48 -5.47 -15.93 -9.82
C ASN A 48 -4.50 -14.90 -9.24
N ALA A 49 -5.07 -13.84 -8.66
CA ALA A 49 -4.30 -12.71 -8.19
C ALA A 49 -3.28 -13.13 -7.12
N ARG A 50 -2.09 -12.54 -7.21
CA ARG A 50 -1.06 -12.62 -6.17
C ARG A 50 -1.61 -12.06 -4.86
N PHE A 51 -1.25 -12.68 -3.74
CA PHE A 51 -1.69 -12.26 -2.40
C PHE A 51 -0.49 -11.82 -1.56
N PRO A 52 -0.15 -10.52 -1.56
CA PRO A 52 0.92 -9.98 -0.72
C PRO A 52 0.51 -10.01 0.75
N SER A 53 1.39 -10.47 1.64
CA SER A 53 1.16 -10.54 3.10
C SER A 53 1.72 -9.30 3.77
N PHE A 54 0.95 -8.21 3.78
CA PHE A 54 1.36 -6.93 4.37
C PHE A 54 1.55 -7.00 5.88
N GLU A 55 0.77 -7.85 6.53
CA GLU A 55 0.77 -8.11 7.97
C GLU A 55 2.11 -8.69 8.43
N ALA A 56 2.83 -9.39 7.55
CA ALA A 56 4.19 -9.88 7.82
C ALA A 56 5.24 -8.75 7.91
N ILE A 57 4.91 -7.54 7.41
CA ILE A 57 5.80 -6.38 7.39
C ILE A 57 5.34 -5.30 8.36
N LEU A 58 4.04 -4.94 8.36
CA LEU A 58 3.49 -3.90 9.23
C LEU A 58 3.07 -4.44 10.62
N GLY A 59 2.99 -5.75 10.77
CA GLY A 59 2.47 -6.38 11.99
C GLY A 59 0.94 -6.55 11.96
N PRO A 60 0.36 -7.08 13.03
CA PRO A 60 -1.08 -7.27 13.15
C PRO A 60 -1.81 -5.93 13.25
N GLY A 61 -2.96 -5.81 12.58
CA GLY A 61 -3.78 -4.59 12.64
C GLY A 61 -4.78 -4.53 11.49
N GLN A 62 -5.71 -3.59 11.58
CA GLN A 62 -6.65 -3.32 10.49
C GLN A 62 -5.90 -2.72 9.30
N MET A 63 -5.90 -3.47 8.19
CA MET A 63 -5.27 -3.04 6.96
C MET A 63 -6.30 -2.40 6.04
N HIS A 64 -5.95 -1.23 5.51
CA HIS A 64 -6.69 -0.58 4.44
C HIS A 64 -5.88 -0.66 3.16
N GLU A 65 -6.50 -1.17 2.11
CA GLU A 65 -5.87 -1.31 0.80
C GLU A 65 -6.51 -0.34 -0.18
N CYS A 66 -5.69 0.30 -0.99
CA CYS A 66 -6.12 1.27 -1.97
C CYS A 66 -5.25 1.19 -3.23
N TRP A 67 -5.90 1.13 -4.40
CA TRP A 67 -5.22 1.33 -5.67
C TRP A 67 -5.10 2.81 -5.97
N VAL A 68 -3.88 3.28 -6.25
CA VAL A 68 -3.63 4.67 -6.65
C VAL A 68 -3.03 4.70 -8.04
N THR A 69 -3.65 5.47 -8.93
CA THR A 69 -3.13 5.70 -10.28
C THR A 69 -2.38 7.04 -10.34
N CYS A 70 -1.17 6.99 -10.90
CA CYS A 70 -0.32 8.15 -11.17
C CYS A 70 0.12 8.16 -12.62
N GLN A 71 0.26 9.36 -13.20
CA GLN A 71 0.79 9.55 -14.54
C GLN A 71 2.26 9.92 -14.49
N ASP A 72 3.04 9.32 -15.40
CA ASP A 72 4.42 9.76 -15.61
C ASP A 72 4.49 11.01 -16.50
N SER A 73 5.71 11.51 -16.74
CA SER A 73 5.95 12.69 -17.57
C SER A 73 5.54 12.53 -19.04
N THR A 74 5.24 11.30 -19.48
CA THR A 74 4.75 10.99 -20.83
C THR A 74 3.23 10.86 -20.89
N GLY A 75 2.54 11.05 -19.76
CA GLY A 75 1.09 10.88 -19.65
C GLY A 75 0.64 9.42 -19.54
N ARG A 76 1.56 8.48 -19.29
CA ARG A 76 1.22 7.08 -19.13
C ARG A 76 0.82 6.78 -17.70
N ASP A 77 -0.29 6.07 -17.53
CA ASP A 77 -0.78 5.62 -16.23
C ASP A 77 0.04 4.47 -15.64
N HIS A 78 0.32 4.58 -14.35
CA HIS A 78 0.94 3.57 -13.51
C HIS A 78 0.11 3.38 -12.25
N ARG A 79 -0.16 2.12 -11.89
CA ARG A 79 -0.94 1.76 -10.71
C ARG A 79 -0.04 1.33 -9.57
N PHE A 80 -0.38 1.74 -8.36
CA PHE A 80 0.31 1.38 -7.13
C PHE A 80 -0.70 0.89 -6.10
N LEU A 81 -0.39 -0.23 -5.44
CA LEU A 81 -1.17 -0.73 -4.32
C LEU A 81 -0.58 -0.17 -3.05
N ILE A 82 -1.40 0.56 -2.30
CA ILE A 82 -1.06 1.04 -0.97
C ILE A 82 -1.81 0.18 0.03
N ALA A 83 -1.06 -0.37 0.98
CA ALA A 83 -1.59 -1.03 2.16
C ALA A 83 -1.17 -0.22 3.38
N ALA A 84 -2.15 0.33 4.10
CA ALA A 84 -1.93 1.25 5.20
C ALA A 84 -2.62 0.74 6.47
N GLN A 85 -1.94 0.93 7.59
CA GLN A 85 -2.50 0.80 8.92
C GLN A 85 -2.61 2.17 9.54
N TYR A 86 -3.75 2.43 10.17
CA TYR A 86 -3.93 3.57 11.05
C TYR A 86 -4.12 3.08 12.49
N SER A 87 -3.47 3.74 13.44
CA SER A 87 -3.65 3.47 14.86
C SER A 87 -3.54 4.78 15.64
N GLU A 88 -4.60 5.17 16.33
CA GLU A 88 -4.64 6.40 17.14
C GLU A 88 -3.58 6.41 18.25
N GLY A 89 -3.30 5.23 18.83
CA GLY A 89 -2.29 5.06 19.88
C GLY A 89 -0.84 5.03 19.38
N ALA A 90 -0.62 5.03 18.07
CA ALA A 90 0.73 5.07 17.50
C ALA A 90 1.25 6.51 17.39
N ASP A 91 2.58 6.66 17.40
CA ASP A 91 3.23 7.93 17.10
C ASP A 91 3.02 8.36 15.65
N VAL A 92 3.15 9.67 15.41
CA VAL A 92 3.12 10.24 14.06
C VAL A 92 4.27 9.66 13.24
N ASN A 93 3.94 9.11 12.08
CA ASN A 93 4.89 8.47 11.19
C ASN A 93 5.81 9.52 10.53
N LEU A 94 7.02 9.62 11.06
CA LEU A 94 8.03 10.58 10.60
C LEU A 94 8.53 10.29 9.18
N ALA A 95 8.45 9.05 8.69
CA ALA A 95 8.80 8.74 7.30
C ALA A 95 7.82 9.41 6.32
N LEU A 96 6.53 9.50 6.67
CA LEU A 96 5.50 10.11 5.83
C LEU A 96 5.57 11.64 5.84
N LYS A 97 6.12 12.26 6.89
CA LYS A 97 6.38 13.72 6.94
C LYS A 97 7.32 14.20 5.81
N ARG A 98 8.16 13.32 5.26
CA ARG A 98 9.01 13.66 4.09
C ARG A 98 8.22 13.71 2.79
N VAL A 99 7.13 12.95 2.71
CA VAL A 99 6.25 12.89 1.54
C VAL A 99 5.21 14.02 1.60
N LEU A 100 4.65 14.26 2.77
CA LEU A 100 3.69 15.33 3.03
C LEU A 100 3.90 15.90 4.44
N PRO A 101 4.65 17.02 4.60
CA PRO A 101 5.01 17.56 5.91
C PRO A 101 3.84 17.90 6.84
N GLU A 102 2.72 18.31 6.26
CA GLU A 102 1.50 18.68 6.99
C GLU A 102 0.78 17.45 7.59
N VAL A 103 1.04 16.24 7.08
CA VAL A 103 0.24 15.06 7.44
C VAL A 103 0.55 14.55 8.85
N GLU A 104 -0.47 14.20 9.62
CA GLU A 104 -0.32 13.59 10.95
C GLU A 104 -0.73 12.12 10.95
N TRP A 105 -0.31 11.37 9.92
CA TRP A 105 -0.61 9.95 9.82
C TRP A 105 0.05 9.17 10.96
N ARG A 106 -0.71 8.33 11.67
CA ARG A 106 -0.24 7.47 12.76
C ARG A 106 -0.41 6.01 12.35
N GLY A 107 0.70 5.30 12.18
CA GLY A 107 0.72 3.92 11.67
C GLY A 107 1.55 3.76 10.41
N GLY A 108 1.70 2.51 9.95
CA GLY A 108 2.60 2.14 8.85
C GLY A 108 1.91 2.11 7.49
N LEU A 109 2.71 2.26 6.43
CA LEU A 109 2.24 2.17 5.05
C LEU A 109 3.23 1.38 4.19
N ILE A 110 2.72 0.53 3.30
CA ILE A 110 3.50 -0.13 2.25
C ILE A 110 2.93 0.28 0.90
N VAL A 111 3.81 0.59 -0.05
CA VAL A 111 3.46 0.76 -1.46
C VAL A 111 4.13 -0.31 -2.30
N MET A 112 3.35 -0.95 -3.14
CA MET A 112 3.78 -1.92 -4.15
C MET A 112 3.35 -1.45 -5.53
N ARG A 113 4.08 -1.86 -6.56
CA ARG A 113 3.74 -1.52 -7.94
C ARG A 113 2.74 -2.51 -8.50
N GLY A 114 1.70 -2.02 -9.18
CA GLY A 114 0.74 -2.84 -9.92
C GLY A 114 1.32 -3.34 -11.24
N GLY A 115 0.99 -4.59 -11.60
CA GLY A 115 1.30 -5.15 -12.91
C GLY A 115 0.18 -4.88 -13.93
N CYS A 116 0.50 -4.98 -15.22
CA CYS A 116 -0.51 -4.91 -16.29
C CYS A 116 -1.44 -6.15 -16.29
N HIS A 117 -0.85 -7.33 -16.10
CA HIS A 117 -1.53 -8.63 -16.13
C HIS A 117 -1.54 -9.37 -14.79
N VAL A 118 -0.76 -8.90 -13.82
CA VAL A 118 -0.63 -9.49 -12.48
C VAL A 118 -0.90 -8.44 -11.42
N PHE A 119 -1.39 -8.87 -10.26
CA PHE A 119 -1.84 -7.97 -9.19
C PHE A 119 -0.73 -6.98 -8.76
N VAL A 120 0.42 -7.49 -8.29
CA VAL A 120 1.58 -6.67 -7.92
C VAL A 120 2.86 -7.19 -8.57
N VAL A 121 3.80 -6.30 -8.88
CA VAL A 121 5.14 -6.60 -9.40
C VAL A 121 6.21 -5.92 -8.54
N GLY A 122 7.48 -6.30 -8.74
CA GLY A 122 8.58 -5.64 -8.06
C GLY A 122 8.62 -4.14 -8.39
N MET A 123 8.92 -3.32 -7.39
CA MET A 123 8.96 -1.86 -7.49
C MET A 123 9.76 -1.35 -8.71
N GLY A 124 10.90 -1.97 -9.00
CA GLY A 124 11.77 -1.59 -10.12
C GLY A 124 12.72 -0.43 -9.76
N GLY A 125 13.15 0.30 -10.79
CA GLY A 125 14.16 1.36 -10.71
C GLY A 125 13.68 2.67 -10.07
N SER A 126 14.57 3.67 -10.05
CA SER A 126 14.35 4.97 -9.41
C SER A 126 13.09 5.71 -9.91
N VAL A 127 12.79 5.64 -11.20
CA VAL A 127 11.59 6.25 -11.81
C VAL A 127 10.30 5.77 -11.12
N TYR A 128 10.16 4.45 -10.94
CA TYR A 128 8.98 3.88 -10.30
C TYR A 128 8.92 4.17 -8.80
N ARG A 129 10.08 4.34 -8.14
CA ARG A 129 10.12 4.76 -6.74
C ARG A 129 9.63 6.20 -6.57
N ALA A 130 10.00 7.11 -7.48
CA ALA A 130 9.50 8.47 -7.48
C ALA A 130 7.97 8.50 -7.72
N LEU A 131 7.47 7.71 -8.68
CA LEU A 131 6.03 7.57 -8.92
C LEU A 131 5.30 6.93 -7.72
N ALA A 132 5.91 5.97 -7.03
CA ALA A 132 5.35 5.38 -5.82
C ALA A 132 5.25 6.41 -4.69
N GLU A 133 6.25 7.28 -4.53
CA GLU A 133 6.18 8.39 -3.56
C GLU A 133 5.06 9.38 -3.92
N GLN A 134 4.87 9.68 -5.21
CA GLN A 134 3.75 10.49 -5.69
C GLN A 134 2.39 9.80 -5.39
N ALA A 135 2.31 8.48 -5.55
CA ALA A 135 1.11 7.72 -5.20
C ALA A 135 0.81 7.78 -3.69
N VAL A 136 1.83 7.66 -2.85
CA VAL A 136 1.69 7.83 -1.40
C VAL A 136 1.25 9.25 -1.06
N ARG A 137 1.83 10.27 -1.70
CA ARG A 137 1.40 11.66 -1.50
C ARG A 137 -0.08 11.87 -1.85
N LYS A 138 -0.51 11.37 -3.02
CA LYS A 138 -1.91 11.43 -3.47
C LYS A 138 -2.84 10.73 -2.47
N TYR A 139 -2.48 9.52 -2.04
CA TYR A 139 -3.24 8.79 -1.02
C TYR A 139 -3.39 9.57 0.28
N LEU A 140 -2.31 10.15 0.80
CA LEU A 140 -2.35 10.90 2.06
C LEU A 140 -3.22 12.16 1.97
N ILE A 141 -3.17 12.88 0.83
CA ILE A 141 -4.00 14.07 0.60
C ILE A 141 -5.49 13.70 0.69
N GLU A 142 -5.89 12.60 0.06
CA GLU A 142 -7.29 12.17 0.00
C GLU A 142 -7.77 11.51 1.30
N THR A 143 -6.90 10.76 1.98
CA THR A 143 -7.32 9.91 3.12
C THR A 143 -7.10 10.53 4.49
N ALA A 144 -6.09 11.39 4.68
CA ALA A 144 -5.82 11.98 5.98
C ALA A 144 -7.00 12.81 6.54
N PRO A 145 -7.72 13.63 5.73
CA PRO A 145 -8.92 14.32 6.22
C PRO A 145 -10.02 13.38 6.69
N LEU A 146 -10.21 12.24 6.01
CA LEU A 146 -11.21 11.22 6.37
C LEU A 146 -10.88 10.56 7.71
N VAL A 147 -9.58 10.29 7.95
CA VAL A 147 -9.11 9.78 9.24
C VAL A 147 -9.38 10.76 10.36
N ILE A 148 -9.07 12.05 10.16
CA ILE A 148 -9.32 13.10 11.16
C ILE A 148 -10.81 13.17 11.50
N GLN A 149 -11.68 13.14 10.49
CA GLN A 149 -13.13 13.17 10.68
C GLN A 149 -13.62 11.94 11.47
N ALA A 150 -13.17 10.74 11.13
CA ALA A 150 -13.56 9.52 11.82
C ALA A 150 -13.13 9.53 13.30
N VAL A 151 -11.90 9.97 13.58
CA VAL A 151 -11.38 10.05 14.96
C VAL A 151 -12.13 11.09 15.79
N GLN A 152 -12.45 12.25 15.21
CA GLN A 152 -13.18 13.31 15.92
C GLN A 152 -14.68 12.99 16.10
N GLY A 153 -15.30 12.36 15.11
CA GLY A 153 -16.71 12.00 15.11
C GLY A 153 -17.04 10.71 15.87
N GLY A 154 -16.04 9.84 16.08
CA GLY A 154 -16.25 8.48 16.61
C GLY A 154 -16.91 7.54 15.60
N ASP A 155 -16.88 7.90 14.32
CA ASP A 155 -17.47 7.12 13.22
C ASP A 155 -16.54 5.99 12.76
N GLU A 156 -17.11 4.99 12.08
CA GLU A 156 -16.32 3.95 11.43
C GLU A 156 -15.42 4.58 10.34
N LEU A 157 -14.11 4.32 10.40
CA LEU A 157 -13.17 4.79 9.40
C LEU A 157 -13.38 4.07 8.06
N VAL A 158 -13.98 4.76 7.09
CA VAL A 158 -14.16 4.26 5.72
C VAL A 158 -13.23 4.99 4.75
N LEU A 159 -12.15 4.31 4.37
CA LEU A 159 -11.20 4.75 3.35
C LEU A 159 -11.53 4.22 1.94
N PRO A 160 -11.21 4.98 0.88
CA PRO A 160 -11.42 4.57 -0.50
C PRO A 160 -10.51 3.41 -0.90
N THR A 161 -11.02 2.53 -1.77
CA THR A 161 -10.27 1.40 -2.34
C THR A 161 -9.58 1.74 -3.66
N GLU A 162 -9.89 2.88 -4.28
CA GLU A 162 -9.32 3.33 -5.56
C GLU A 162 -9.26 4.86 -5.63
N LEU A 163 -8.16 5.41 -6.16
CA LEU A 163 -7.84 6.84 -6.33
C LEU A 163 -7.08 7.14 -7.63
#